data_AF-E8X4R9-F1
#
_entry.id   AF-E8X4R9-F1
#
_cell.length_a   1.000
_cell.length_b   1.000
_cell.length_c   1.000
_cell.angle_alpha   90.00
_cell.angle_beta   90.00
_cell.angle_gamma   90.00
#
_symmetry.space_group_name_H-M   'P 1'
#
loop_
_entity.id
_entity.type
_entity.pdbx_description
1 polymer ?
#
loop_
_entity_poly.entity_id
_entity_poly.type
_entity_poly.pdbx_seq_one_letter_code
_entity_poly.pdbx_strand_id
1 'polypeptide(L)'
;MNLKKLAAPALAIALLTTASAFAQGYGGPPPPPQGYGQGPGGPGGWEAPPPEFQAAQARGYHDGVEGARKDFENHRPPNVNNRDEYRHPGFIPGPERRDYKFGFRRGYDNAVRHMYGPGPGGPRPY
;
A
#
# COMPACT_ATOMS: atom_id res chain seq x y z
N MET A 1 -4.80 59.28 -4.35
CA MET A 1 -3.53 59.20 -5.13
C MET A 1 -2.66 58.13 -4.51
N ASN A 2 -2.02 57.34 -5.37
CA ASN A 2 -1.31 56.09 -5.09
C ASN A 2 -0.07 56.25 -4.19
N LEU A 3 0.25 55.23 -3.38
CA LEU A 3 1.63 55.01 -2.93
C LEU A 3 2.06 53.56 -3.21
N LYS A 4 3.17 53.45 -3.93
CA LYS A 4 3.77 52.21 -4.44
C LYS A 4 4.70 51.58 -3.40
N LYS A 5 4.80 50.26 -3.51
CA LYS A 5 5.56 49.28 -2.71
C LYS A 5 7.07 49.58 -2.66
N LEU A 6 7.71 49.27 -1.53
CA LEU A 6 9.12 48.90 -1.47
C LEU A 6 9.29 47.68 -0.56
N ALA A 7 10.09 46.74 -1.06
CA ALA A 7 10.37 45.44 -0.49
C ALA A 7 11.33 45.51 0.70
N ALA A 8 11.23 44.54 1.60
CA ALA A 8 12.33 44.14 2.48
C ALA A 8 12.28 42.60 2.63
N PRO A 9 13.36 41.87 2.33
CA PRO A 9 13.47 40.45 2.63
C PRO A 9 14.02 40.30 4.05
N ALA A 10 13.31 39.56 4.90
CA ALA A 10 13.85 39.11 6.17
C ALA A 10 13.49 37.64 6.34
N LEU A 11 14.36 36.80 5.78
CA LEU A 11 14.59 35.45 6.25
C LEU A 11 14.95 35.55 7.74
N ALA A 12 14.18 34.91 8.62
CA ALA A 12 14.70 34.30 9.85
C ALA A 12 13.60 33.58 10.65
N ILE A 13 13.96 32.38 11.14
CA ILE A 13 13.49 31.69 12.37
C ILE A 13 12.11 30.96 12.22
N ALA A 14 11.87 29.72 12.62
CA ALA A 14 12.57 28.70 13.43
C ALA A 14 12.12 27.32 12.89
N LEU A 15 12.99 26.31 12.77
CA LEU A 15 13.17 25.22 13.75
C LEU A 15 11.91 24.79 14.55
N LEU A 16 11.63 23.49 14.38
CA LEU A 16 11.05 22.54 15.34
C LEU A 16 9.52 22.46 15.45
N THR A 17 9.05 21.30 14.98
CA THR A 17 8.04 20.41 15.59
C THR A 17 6.68 21.02 15.92
N THR A 18 5.61 20.51 15.29
CA THR A 18 4.52 19.78 15.97
C THR A 18 3.54 19.25 14.92
N ALA A 19 2.97 18.10 15.26
CA ALA A 19 2.09 17.24 14.49
C ALA A 19 0.84 17.91 13.87
N SER A 20 0.41 17.28 12.77
CA SER A 20 -0.98 17.06 12.37
C SER A 20 -1.90 18.28 12.28
N ALA A 21 -2.04 18.80 11.06
CA ALA A 21 -3.29 19.42 10.62
C ALA A 21 -3.73 18.76 9.30
N PHE A 22 -4.88 18.10 9.38
CA PHE A 22 -5.65 17.56 8.28
C PHE A 22 -5.87 18.64 7.21
N ALA A 23 -5.22 18.53 6.07
CA ALA A 23 -5.65 19.24 4.87
C ALA A 23 -6.65 18.34 4.13
N GLN A 24 -7.93 18.55 4.44
CA GLN A 24 -9.01 18.20 3.53
C GLN A 24 -8.78 18.92 2.20
N GLY A 25 -8.42 18.17 1.16
CA GLY A 25 -8.30 18.66 -0.20
C GLY A 25 -8.46 17.48 -1.16
N TYR A 26 -9.66 17.32 -1.72
CA TYR A 26 -9.90 16.42 -2.84
C TYR A 26 -8.94 16.75 -3.98
N GLY A 27 -8.12 15.78 -4.44
CA GLY A 27 -7.41 15.91 -5.72
C GLY A 27 -6.03 15.26 -5.84
N GLY A 28 -5.84 14.04 -5.34
CA GLY A 28 -4.65 13.24 -5.68
C GLY A 28 -4.76 11.83 -5.11
N PRO A 29 -4.24 10.79 -5.80
CA PRO A 29 -4.10 9.49 -5.17
C PRO A 29 -3.30 9.65 -3.88
N PRO A 30 -3.68 8.97 -2.78
CA PRO A 30 -2.96 9.08 -1.52
C PRO A 30 -1.48 8.81 -1.78
N PRO A 31 -0.54 9.61 -1.20
CA PRO A 31 0.87 9.30 -1.32
C PRO A 31 1.08 7.85 -0.87
N PRO A 32 1.88 7.06 -1.61
CA PRO A 32 2.16 5.69 -1.21
C PRO A 32 2.63 5.71 0.25
N PRO A 33 2.08 4.85 1.14
CA PRO A 33 2.48 4.80 2.53
C PRO A 33 4.00 4.79 2.65
N GLN A 34 4.58 5.76 3.36
CA GLN A 34 6.04 5.81 3.58
C GLN A 34 6.43 4.67 4.53
N GLY A 35 6.65 3.47 4.00
CA GLY A 35 7.03 2.29 4.77
C GLY A 35 7.64 1.13 3.98
N TYR A 36 7.68 1.18 2.64
CA TYR A 36 8.21 0.09 1.80
C TYR A 36 9.74 0.16 1.69
N GLY A 37 10.43 -0.09 2.80
CA GLY A 37 11.89 -0.08 2.90
C GLY A 37 12.51 -1.47 2.86
N GLN A 38 13.08 -1.82 1.69
CA GLN A 38 14.39 -2.46 1.55
C GLN A 38 14.59 -3.88 2.11
N GLY A 39 13.92 -4.87 1.51
CA GLY A 39 14.28 -6.30 1.59
C GLY A 39 15.13 -6.77 0.38
N PRO A 40 15.85 -7.90 0.47
CA PRO A 40 16.82 -8.33 -0.54
C PRO A 40 16.13 -8.67 -1.88
N GLY A 41 16.38 -7.87 -2.92
CA GLY A 41 15.83 -8.07 -4.27
C GLY A 41 15.72 -6.83 -5.19
N GLY A 42 16.35 -5.70 -4.86
CA GLY A 42 16.19 -4.43 -5.58
C GLY A 42 15.15 -3.51 -4.92
N PRO A 43 14.85 -2.32 -5.48
CA PRO A 43 13.92 -1.39 -4.86
C PRO A 43 12.52 -2.01 -4.78
N GLY A 44 12.20 -2.63 -3.63
CA GLY A 44 10.85 -3.03 -3.25
C GLY A 44 10.58 -4.49 -2.85
N GLY A 45 11.50 -5.45 -3.07
CA GLY A 45 11.23 -6.86 -2.74
C GLY A 45 9.90 -7.41 -3.34
N TRP A 46 9.39 -8.53 -2.82
CA TRP A 46 8.08 -9.07 -3.23
C TRP A 46 6.89 -8.34 -2.57
N GLU A 47 7.17 -7.45 -1.62
CA GLU A 47 6.18 -6.66 -0.86
C GLU A 47 5.80 -5.36 -1.57
N ALA A 48 6.61 -4.91 -2.54
CA ALA A 48 6.28 -3.75 -3.35
C ALA A 48 5.38 -4.11 -4.54
N PRO A 49 4.39 -3.25 -4.86
CA PRO A 49 3.55 -3.39 -6.02
C PRO A 49 4.37 -3.15 -7.28
N PRO A 50 3.97 -3.78 -8.40
CA PRO A 50 4.52 -3.44 -9.71
C PRO A 50 4.37 -1.95 -10.01
N PRO A 51 5.37 -1.30 -10.64
CA PRO A 51 5.36 0.15 -10.89
C PRO A 51 4.23 0.60 -11.82
N GLU A 52 3.67 -0.31 -12.62
CA GLU A 52 2.51 -0.06 -13.48
C GLU A 52 1.17 -0.04 -12.74
N PHE A 53 1.14 -0.41 -11.45
CA PHE A 53 -0.10 -0.44 -10.68
C PHE A 53 -0.61 0.97 -10.39
N GLN A 54 -1.89 1.17 -10.69
CA GLN A 54 -2.62 2.37 -10.30
C GLN A 54 -2.81 2.44 -8.78
N ALA A 55 -3.15 3.60 -8.23
CA ALA A 55 -3.23 3.81 -6.78
C ALA A 55 -4.10 2.79 -6.04
N ALA A 56 -5.30 2.47 -6.56
CA ALA A 56 -6.17 1.46 -5.96
C ALA A 56 -5.55 0.05 -6.02
N GLN A 57 -4.87 -0.29 -7.12
CA GLN A 57 -4.19 -1.58 -7.29
C GLN A 57 -2.97 -1.69 -6.37
N ALA A 58 -2.15 -0.63 -6.26
CA ALA A 58 -1.01 -0.58 -5.37
C ALA A 58 -1.45 -0.74 -3.90
N ARG A 59 -2.50 -0.01 -3.48
CA ARG A 59 -3.10 -0.18 -2.16
C ARG A 59 -3.60 -1.60 -1.93
N GLY A 60 -4.34 -2.14 -2.89
CA GLY A 60 -4.81 -3.52 -2.87
C GLY A 60 -3.65 -4.49 -2.68
N TYR A 61 -2.59 -4.35 -3.47
CA TYR A 61 -1.41 -5.22 -3.42
C TYR A 61 -0.79 -5.28 -2.03
N HIS A 62 -0.57 -4.12 -1.40
CA HIS A 62 -0.06 -4.06 -0.04
C HIS A 62 -0.99 -4.74 0.96
N ASP A 63 -2.29 -4.47 0.91
CA ASP A 63 -3.26 -5.11 1.79
C ASP A 63 -3.33 -6.64 1.56
N GLY A 64 -3.10 -7.08 0.32
CA GLY A 64 -3.01 -8.49 -0.04
C GLY A 64 -1.78 -9.18 0.58
N VAL A 65 -0.62 -8.53 0.51
CA VAL A 65 0.63 -8.99 1.15
C VAL A 65 0.42 -9.13 2.66
N GLU A 66 -0.14 -8.10 3.29
CA GLU A 66 -0.46 -8.08 4.72
C GLU A 66 -1.48 -9.18 5.09
N GLY A 67 -2.49 -9.37 4.24
CA GLY A 67 -3.49 -10.42 4.40
C GLY A 67 -2.88 -11.82 4.36
N ALA A 68 -1.96 -12.09 3.45
CA ALA A 68 -1.25 -13.36 3.39
C ALA A 68 -0.35 -13.56 4.62
N ARG A 69 0.36 -12.50 5.06
CA ARG A 69 1.24 -12.56 6.23
C ARG A 69 0.46 -12.91 7.49
N LYS A 70 -0.67 -12.26 7.70
CA LYS A 70 -1.59 -12.58 8.81
C LYS A 70 -2.11 -14.02 8.71
N ASP A 71 -2.29 -14.60 7.52
CA ASP A 71 -2.79 -15.99 7.42
C ASP A 71 -1.68 -16.95 7.82
N PHE A 72 -0.46 -16.65 7.37
CA PHE A 72 0.73 -17.42 7.70
C PHE A 72 1.04 -17.40 9.20
N GLU A 73 1.06 -16.22 9.81
CA GLU A 73 1.28 -16.04 11.25
C GLU A 73 0.23 -16.78 12.10
N ASN A 74 -1.03 -16.81 11.63
CA ASN A 74 -2.12 -17.53 12.29
C ASN A 74 -2.17 -19.02 11.92
N HIS A 75 -1.17 -19.55 11.21
CA HIS A 75 -1.10 -20.94 10.74
C HIS A 75 -2.36 -21.39 9.96
N ARG A 76 -3.00 -20.46 9.25
CA ARG A 76 -4.19 -20.73 8.44
C ARG A 76 -3.79 -21.21 7.05
N PRO A 77 -4.61 -22.02 6.38
CA PRO A 77 -4.44 -22.28 4.97
C PRO A 77 -4.52 -20.98 4.14
N PRO A 78 -3.70 -20.82 3.09
CA PRO A 78 -3.73 -19.63 2.25
C PRO A 78 -5.04 -19.58 1.46
N ASN A 79 -5.88 -18.59 1.76
CA ASN A 79 -7.10 -18.29 1.05
C ASN A 79 -7.42 -16.80 1.15
N VAL A 80 -7.36 -16.09 0.02
CA VAL A 80 -7.68 -14.65 -0.07
C VAL A 80 -9.09 -14.32 0.46
N ASN A 81 -10.04 -15.25 0.36
CA ASN A 81 -11.42 -15.03 0.82
C ASN A 81 -11.55 -15.09 2.34
N ASN A 82 -10.48 -15.43 3.08
CA ASN A 82 -10.45 -15.31 4.53
C ASN A 82 -10.40 -13.84 4.98
N ARG A 83 -10.18 -12.90 4.04
CA ARG A 83 -10.01 -11.47 4.30
C ARG A 83 -11.28 -10.69 3.97
N ASP A 84 -11.84 -10.04 4.97
CA ASP A 84 -13.01 -9.18 4.80
C ASP A 84 -12.71 -7.99 3.91
N GLU A 85 -11.48 -7.48 3.97
CA GLU A 85 -10.99 -6.40 3.13
C GLU A 85 -11.03 -6.80 1.65
N TYR A 86 -10.81 -8.08 1.31
CA TYR A 86 -10.93 -8.58 -0.06
C TYR A 86 -12.38 -8.89 -0.46
N ARG A 87 -13.15 -9.51 0.44
CA ARG A 87 -14.54 -9.89 0.17
C ARG A 87 -15.41 -8.66 -0.02
N HIS A 88 -15.31 -7.72 0.92
CA HIS A 88 -16.15 -6.54 1.03
C HIS A 88 -15.30 -5.29 1.31
N PRO A 89 -14.57 -4.75 0.32
CA PRO A 89 -13.79 -3.51 0.45
C PRO A 89 -14.70 -2.27 0.54
N GLY A 90 -15.47 -2.15 1.62
CA GLY A 90 -16.42 -1.05 1.83
C GLY A 90 -15.74 0.32 1.95
N PHE A 91 -14.49 0.33 2.39
CA PHE A 91 -13.62 1.51 2.51
C PHE A 91 -13.04 2.00 1.17
N ILE A 92 -13.23 1.25 0.09
CA ILE A 92 -12.82 1.65 -1.27
C ILE A 92 -14.06 2.17 -2.02
N PRO A 93 -13.95 3.32 -2.73
CA PRO A 93 -15.01 3.81 -3.61
C PRO A 93 -15.44 2.75 -4.62
N GLY A 94 -16.74 2.63 -4.88
CA GLY A 94 -17.32 1.59 -5.75
C GLY A 94 -16.57 1.34 -7.06
N PRO A 95 -16.25 2.37 -7.87
CA PRO A 95 -15.53 2.21 -9.13
C PRO A 95 -14.11 1.62 -8.98
N GLU A 96 -13.43 1.90 -7.87
CA GLU A 96 -12.05 1.47 -7.61
C GLU A 96 -11.97 0.06 -6.99
N ARG A 97 -13.09 -0.47 -6.49
CA ARG A 97 -13.11 -1.78 -5.78
C ARG A 97 -12.59 -2.92 -6.64
N ARG A 98 -12.88 -2.90 -7.95
CA ARG A 98 -12.38 -3.93 -8.87
C ARG A 98 -10.86 -3.90 -8.94
N ASP A 99 -10.29 -2.72 -9.13
CA ASP A 99 -8.86 -2.52 -9.28
C ASP A 99 -8.13 -2.79 -7.96
N TYR A 100 -8.73 -2.39 -6.84
CA TYR A 100 -8.28 -2.78 -5.50
C TYR A 100 -8.22 -4.30 -5.32
N LYS A 101 -9.31 -5.02 -5.64
CA LYS A 101 -9.36 -6.49 -5.51
C LYS A 101 -8.35 -7.17 -6.44
N PHE A 102 -8.13 -6.63 -7.64
CA PHE A 102 -7.09 -7.11 -8.55
C PHE A 102 -5.71 -7.01 -7.90
N GLY A 103 -5.35 -5.82 -7.38
CA GLY A 103 -4.10 -5.60 -6.67
C GLY A 103 -3.96 -6.55 -5.48
N PHE A 104 -5.00 -6.64 -4.65
CA PHE A 104 -5.04 -7.49 -3.46
C PHE A 104 -4.76 -8.94 -3.78
N ARG A 105 -5.41 -9.49 -4.81
CA ARG A 105 -5.18 -10.87 -5.20
C ARG A 105 -3.72 -11.10 -5.61
N ARG A 106 -3.13 -10.17 -6.36
CA ARG A 106 -1.73 -10.28 -6.82
C ARG A 106 -0.74 -10.21 -5.67
N GLY A 107 -0.91 -9.28 -4.73
CA GLY A 107 -0.07 -9.17 -3.55
C GLY A 107 -0.18 -10.39 -2.63
N TYR A 108 -1.40 -10.88 -2.41
CA TYR A 108 -1.66 -12.09 -1.63
C TYR A 108 -1.00 -13.32 -2.23
N ASP A 109 -1.19 -13.56 -3.53
CA ASP A 109 -0.61 -14.71 -4.22
C ASP A 109 0.93 -14.64 -4.22
N ASN A 110 1.51 -13.44 -4.41
CA ASN A 110 2.95 -13.27 -4.36
C ASN A 110 3.51 -13.59 -2.98
N ALA A 111 2.90 -13.04 -1.94
CA ALA A 111 3.26 -13.27 -0.55
C ALA A 111 3.14 -14.76 -0.17
N VAL A 112 2.06 -15.44 -0.57
CA VAL A 112 1.86 -16.87 -0.31
C VAL A 112 3.00 -17.70 -0.90
N ARG A 113 3.41 -17.43 -2.15
CA ARG A 113 4.52 -18.16 -2.79
C ARG A 113 5.84 -18.02 -2.05
N HIS A 114 6.09 -16.85 -1.44
CA HIS A 114 7.31 -16.57 -0.70
C HIS A 114 7.29 -17.16 0.72
N MET A 115 6.15 -17.09 1.42
CA MET A 115 6.05 -17.55 2.82
C MET A 115 5.76 -19.05 2.95
N TYR A 116 4.90 -19.60 2.10
CA TYR A 116 4.49 -21.02 2.17
C TYR A 116 5.37 -21.92 1.28
N GLY A 117 6.33 -21.35 0.54
CA GLY A 117 7.14 -22.06 -0.46
C GLY A 117 6.29 -22.57 -1.65
N PRO A 118 6.81 -23.49 -2.50
CA PRO A 118 5.93 -24.29 -3.36
C PRO A 118 4.96 -25.01 -2.42
N GLY A 119 3.73 -24.51 -2.32
CA GLY A 119 2.88 -24.69 -1.14
C GLY A 119 2.57 -26.15 -0.74
N PRO A 120 1.72 -26.37 0.27
CA PRO A 120 1.31 -27.70 0.75
C PRO A 120 0.52 -28.58 -0.26
N GLY A 121 0.62 -28.29 -1.55
CA GLY A 121 0.18 -29.12 -2.68
C GLY A 121 1.21 -29.21 -3.81
N GLY A 122 2.50 -28.89 -3.56
CA GLY A 122 3.59 -29.27 -4.46
C GLY A 122 3.58 -30.79 -4.69
N PRO A 123 4.00 -31.27 -5.87
CA PRO A 123 3.95 -32.70 -6.18
C PRO A 123 4.61 -33.49 -5.06
N ARG A 124 3.85 -34.42 -4.46
CA ARG A 124 4.41 -35.40 -3.52
C ARG A 124 5.47 -36.18 -4.30
N PRO A 125 6.75 -36.19 -3.88
CA PRO A 125 7.73 -37.07 -4.50
C PRO A 125 7.24 -38.51 -4.27
N TYR A 126 6.98 -39.20 -5.38
CA TYR A 126 6.76 -40.65 -5.43
C TYR A 126 8.12 -41.35 -5.37
#